data_AF-A0A650A485-F1
#
_entry.id   AF-A0A650A485-F1
#
_cell.length_a   1.000
_cell.length_b   1.000
_cell.length_c   1.000
_cell.angle_alpha   90.00
_cell.angle_beta   90.00
_cell.angle_gamma   90.00
#
_symmetry.space_group_name_H-M   'P 1'
#
loop_
_entity.id
_entity.type
_entity.pdbx_description
1 polymer ?
#
loop_
_entity_poly.entity_id
_entity_poly.type
_entity_poly.pdbx_seq_one_letter_code
_entity_poly.pdbx_strand_id
1 'polypeptide(L)'
;MQPTLVYDDDCGFCTRSARFVARHGTVTIVGFSALSPAQRERLPADYRECAHLLTDDAVYSCGKAVERAFAETDLAPAALFDALGRVPGYPATRERVYRWVATNRGTVGRLLPCGRSRTVTLPRRPDVHNDRRPTESMEYVTVSDTEVPAIGVGTWQMETGTAYNAVSNALDSGYRHVDTAQIYENESGVGRAIAEADVDREDVFLTTKVNPTHRSVESIVTSVEDSLEELGTDYVDLLLIHWPHPLADLEDVMTGLNEAVDRSMTRNIGVSNFGKDRLDRARELSDAPILTDQVLFHPWWPQRELLSYCQDNDVMLTAYSPLANGALIGDELLANLGDRYGKTGPQVAIRWATQHENVATIPMSTSRNHLAENIDVFDFKLTREEHDRVTRPSYARTGIALARGMIGV
;
A
#
# COMPACT_ATOMS: atom_id res chain seq x y z
N MET A 1 -4.72 -39.17 25.05
CA MET A 1 -3.44 -38.87 24.34
C MET A 1 -3.43 -37.39 23.95
N GLN A 2 -2.27 -36.78 23.68
CA GLN A 2 -2.25 -35.38 23.19
C GLN A 2 -2.89 -35.31 21.79
N PRO A 3 -3.73 -34.29 21.50
CA PRO A 3 -4.36 -34.13 20.19
C PRO A 3 -3.29 -34.11 19.09
N THR A 4 -3.53 -34.85 18.01
CA THR A 4 -2.54 -35.05 16.96
C THR A 4 -3.00 -34.39 15.67
N LEU A 5 -2.27 -33.39 15.19
CA LEU A 5 -2.54 -32.73 13.92
C LEU A 5 -1.82 -33.47 12.79
N VAL A 6 -2.59 -33.92 11.81
CA VAL A 6 -2.15 -34.65 10.63
C VAL A 6 -2.20 -33.73 9.43
N TYR A 7 -1.12 -33.74 8.63
CA TYR A 7 -0.99 -32.93 7.43
C TYR A 7 -0.38 -33.72 6.28
N ASP A 8 -0.54 -33.20 5.07
CA ASP A 8 0.16 -33.65 3.87
C ASP A 8 1.41 -32.77 3.66
N ASP A 9 2.57 -33.41 3.54
CA ASP A 9 3.88 -32.75 3.42
C ASP A 9 4.02 -31.98 2.09
N ASP A 10 3.24 -32.35 1.05
CA ASP A 10 3.33 -31.75 -0.28
C ASP A 10 2.50 -30.47 -0.45
N CYS A 11 1.55 -30.22 0.46
CA CYS A 11 0.70 -29.03 0.46
C CYS A 11 1.29 -27.98 1.40
N GLY A 12 2.33 -27.26 0.98
CA GLY A 12 3.12 -26.33 1.81
C GLY A 12 2.37 -25.18 2.53
N PHE A 13 1.05 -25.07 2.37
CA PHE A 13 0.15 -24.28 3.21
C PHE A 13 -0.16 -24.99 4.55
N CYS A 14 -0.45 -26.29 4.52
CA CYS A 14 -0.83 -27.09 5.69
C CYS A 14 0.31 -27.21 6.71
N THR A 15 1.55 -27.37 6.26
CA THR A 15 2.75 -27.47 7.11
C THR A 15 2.98 -26.20 7.96
N ARG A 16 2.67 -25.02 7.40
CA ARG A 16 2.88 -23.74 8.08
C ARG A 16 1.82 -23.47 9.13
N SER A 17 0.56 -23.73 8.79
CA SER A 17 -0.55 -23.68 9.74
C SER A 17 -0.34 -24.66 10.89
N ALA A 18 0.14 -25.88 10.62
CA ALA A 18 0.44 -26.87 11.65
C ALA A 18 1.50 -26.36 12.65
N ARG A 19 2.62 -25.81 12.15
CA ARG A 19 3.68 -25.25 13.00
C ARG A 19 3.21 -24.09 13.87
N PHE A 20 2.27 -23.29 13.38
CA PHE A 20 1.65 -22.22 14.16
C PHE A 20 0.85 -22.80 15.35
N VAL A 21 0.05 -23.84 15.13
CA VAL A 21 -0.75 -24.47 16.20
C VAL A 21 0.14 -25.07 17.30
N ALA A 22 1.22 -25.79 16.96
CA ALA A 22 2.13 -26.33 17.97
C ALA A 22 2.91 -25.26 18.75
N ARG A 23 3.04 -24.04 18.23
CA ARG A 23 3.68 -22.93 18.94
C ARG A 23 2.75 -22.23 19.92
N HIS A 24 1.44 -22.33 19.73
CA HIS A 24 0.44 -21.61 20.51
C HIS A 24 -0.49 -22.53 21.31
N GLY A 25 -0.28 -23.85 21.27
CA GLY A 25 -0.93 -24.87 22.08
C GLY A 25 -0.17 -26.20 22.05
N THR A 26 -0.51 -27.15 22.94
CA THR A 26 0.13 -28.48 23.00
C THR A 26 -0.59 -29.50 22.12
N VAL A 27 -0.11 -29.68 20.89
CA VAL A 27 -0.56 -30.74 19.99
C VAL A 27 0.65 -31.44 19.37
N THR A 28 0.50 -32.72 19.02
CA THR A 28 1.54 -33.49 18.33
C THR A 28 1.33 -33.35 16.83
N ILE A 29 2.34 -32.91 16.08
CA ILE A 29 2.24 -32.80 14.62
C ILE A 29 2.84 -34.05 13.98
N VAL A 30 2.09 -34.72 13.10
CA VAL A 30 2.57 -35.90 12.37
C VAL A 30 2.22 -35.81 10.89
N GLY A 31 3.14 -36.18 10.01
CA GLY A 31 2.85 -36.32 8.58
C GLY A 31 2.00 -37.57 8.33
N PHE A 32 1.20 -37.58 7.26
CA PHE A 32 0.35 -38.73 6.92
C PHE A 32 1.11 -40.06 6.84
N SER A 33 2.34 -40.02 6.29
CA SER A 33 3.24 -41.17 6.18
C SER A 33 3.67 -41.75 7.53
N ALA A 34 3.59 -40.97 8.61
CA ALA A 34 3.95 -41.36 9.97
C ALA A 34 2.77 -41.99 10.76
N LEU A 35 1.54 -41.96 10.23
CA LEU A 35 0.38 -42.56 10.90
C LEU A 35 0.39 -44.09 10.83
N SER A 36 -0.08 -44.74 11.90
CA SER A 36 -0.38 -46.17 11.89
C SER A 36 -1.60 -46.49 11.01
N PRO A 37 -1.75 -47.73 10.50
CA PRO A 37 -2.90 -48.12 9.68
C PRO A 37 -4.26 -47.81 10.33
N ALA A 38 -4.40 -48.05 11.64
CA ALA A 38 -5.63 -47.77 12.39
C ALA A 38 -5.94 -46.27 12.52
N GLN A 39 -4.91 -45.40 12.54
CA GLN A 39 -5.11 -43.95 12.53
C GLN A 39 -5.49 -43.45 11.13
N ARG A 40 -4.95 -44.05 10.07
CA ARG A 40 -5.32 -43.70 8.68
C ARG A 40 -6.73 -44.09 8.33
N GLU A 41 -7.24 -45.20 8.85
CA GLU A 41 -8.61 -45.65 8.63
C GLU A 41 -9.67 -44.70 9.24
N ARG A 42 -9.26 -43.91 10.24
CA ARG A 42 -10.11 -42.86 10.82
C ARG A 42 -10.19 -41.60 9.96
N LEU A 43 -9.32 -41.44 8.96
CA LEU A 43 -9.32 -40.26 8.10
C LEU A 43 -10.43 -40.35 7.04
N PRO A 44 -11.07 -39.23 6.68
CA PRO A 44 -12.01 -39.16 5.56
C PRO A 44 -11.36 -39.59 4.23
N ALA A 45 -12.16 -40.15 3.32
CA ALA A 45 -11.67 -40.69 2.06
C ALA A 45 -11.05 -39.64 1.12
N ASP A 46 -11.38 -38.36 1.32
CA ASP A 46 -10.96 -37.18 0.57
C ASP A 46 -9.81 -36.40 1.24
N TYR A 47 -9.10 -37.03 2.19
CA TYR A 47 -7.99 -36.46 2.98
C TYR A 47 -6.88 -35.73 2.18
N ARG A 48 -6.70 -36.03 0.89
CA ARG A 48 -5.57 -35.56 0.07
C ARG A 48 -5.49 -34.04 -0.12
N GLU A 49 -6.48 -33.28 0.34
CA GLU A 49 -6.55 -31.83 0.10
C GLU A 49 -6.56 -30.99 1.39
N CYS A 50 -6.47 -31.56 2.60
CA CYS A 50 -6.69 -30.83 3.86
C CYS A 50 -5.88 -31.33 5.08
N ALA A 51 -5.74 -30.48 6.11
CA ALA A 51 -5.20 -30.85 7.43
C ALA A 51 -6.31 -31.34 8.38
N HIS A 52 -5.99 -32.32 9.23
CA HIS A 52 -6.96 -32.98 10.13
C HIS A 52 -6.45 -33.10 11.57
N LEU A 53 -7.28 -32.78 12.56
CA LEU A 53 -6.98 -33.02 13.98
C LEU A 53 -7.59 -34.36 14.42
N LEU A 54 -6.75 -35.25 14.93
CA LEU A 54 -7.13 -36.53 15.52
C LEU A 54 -7.11 -36.42 17.04
N THR A 55 -8.22 -36.79 17.67
CA THR A 55 -8.30 -37.07 19.11
C THR A 55 -8.59 -38.55 19.33
N ASP A 56 -8.64 -38.98 20.60
CA ASP A 56 -8.95 -40.37 20.93
C ASP A 56 -10.34 -40.77 20.41
N ASP A 57 -11.28 -39.82 20.39
CA ASP A 57 -12.71 -40.05 20.13
C ASP A 57 -13.22 -39.54 18.78
N ALA A 58 -12.50 -38.62 18.11
CA ALA A 58 -13.01 -38.02 16.87
C ALA A 58 -11.91 -37.53 15.91
N VAL A 59 -12.30 -37.34 14.65
CA VAL A 59 -11.49 -36.75 13.58
C VAL A 59 -12.14 -35.48 13.08
N TYR A 60 -11.35 -34.43 12.99
CA TYR A 60 -11.79 -33.09 12.64
C TYR A 60 -11.05 -32.60 11.40
N SER A 61 -11.77 -32.13 10.37
CA SER A 61 -11.21 -31.62 9.11
C SER A 61 -11.23 -30.08 9.07
N CYS A 62 -10.48 -29.50 8.12
CA CYS A 62 -10.39 -28.05 7.88
C CYS A 62 -11.76 -27.36 7.85
N GLY A 63 -12.08 -26.65 8.94
CA GLY A 63 -13.29 -25.87 9.10
C GLY A 63 -13.80 -25.77 10.54
N LYS A 64 -15.14 -25.76 10.71
CA LYS A 64 -15.86 -25.56 12.00
C LYS A 64 -15.36 -26.40 13.17
N ALA A 65 -14.75 -27.54 12.85
CA ALA A 65 -14.25 -28.49 13.82
C ALA A 65 -12.90 -28.08 14.46
N VAL A 66 -12.03 -27.41 13.69
CA VAL A 66 -10.75 -26.87 14.18
C VAL A 66 -10.98 -25.58 14.98
N GLU A 67 -11.97 -24.76 14.59
CA GLU A 67 -12.42 -23.58 15.35
C GLU A 67 -12.92 -23.97 16.75
N ARG A 68 -13.61 -25.11 16.87
CA ARG A 68 -14.08 -25.63 18.16
C ARG A 68 -12.92 -26.06 19.06
N ALA A 69 -11.90 -26.69 18.49
CA ALA A 69 -10.68 -27.04 19.22
C ALA A 69 -9.89 -25.80 19.67
N PHE A 70 -9.85 -24.73 18.86
CA PHE A 70 -9.25 -23.44 19.24
C PHE A 70 -10.05 -22.68 20.32
N ALA A 71 -11.37 -22.84 20.32
CA ALA A 71 -12.24 -22.23 21.31
C ALA A 71 -12.08 -22.86 22.71
N GLU A 72 -11.61 -24.11 22.80
CA GLU A 72 -11.29 -24.80 24.05
C GLU A 72 -9.88 -24.46 24.59
N THR A 73 -9.08 -23.69 23.85
CA THR A 73 -7.72 -23.25 24.25
C THR A 73 -7.63 -21.74 24.58
N ASP A 74 -8.76 -21.08 24.88
CA ASP A 74 -8.87 -19.67 25.33
C ASP A 74 -8.23 -18.58 24.41
N LEU A 75 -7.95 -18.89 23.15
CA LEU A 75 -7.35 -17.94 22.19
C LEU A 75 -8.37 -16.97 21.56
N ALA A 76 -9.65 -17.34 21.53
CA ALA A 76 -10.78 -16.48 21.16
C ALA A 76 -12.11 -17.12 21.62
N PRO A 77 -13.13 -16.33 22.02
CA PRO A 77 -14.38 -16.89 22.55
C PRO A 77 -15.15 -17.68 21.49
N ALA A 78 -15.64 -18.88 21.84
CA ALA A 78 -16.47 -19.71 20.94
C ALA A 78 -17.63 -18.94 20.29
N ALA A 79 -18.22 -18.00 21.04
CA ALA A 79 -19.32 -17.13 20.60
C ALA A 79 -18.97 -16.24 19.40
N LEU A 80 -17.69 -15.88 19.24
CA LEU A 80 -17.22 -15.08 18.10
C LEU A 80 -17.34 -15.87 16.80
N PHE A 81 -16.89 -17.12 16.80
CA PHE A 81 -16.96 -17.99 15.62
C PHE A 81 -18.40 -18.43 15.31
N ASP A 82 -19.22 -18.62 16.35
CA ASP A 82 -20.65 -18.96 16.19
C ASP A 82 -21.46 -17.81 15.57
N ALA A 83 -21.12 -16.55 15.89
CA ALA A 83 -21.71 -15.37 15.27
C ALA A 83 -21.28 -15.21 13.81
N LEU A 84 -19.99 -15.42 13.52
CA LEU A 84 -19.43 -15.33 12.17
C LEU A 84 -19.96 -16.45 11.25
N GLY A 85 -20.20 -17.64 11.80
CA GLY A 85 -20.75 -18.78 11.07
C GLY A 85 -22.20 -18.62 10.59
N ARG A 86 -22.91 -17.57 11.01
CA ARG A 86 -24.27 -17.22 10.55
C ARG A 86 -24.27 -16.24 9.38
N VAL A 87 -23.09 -15.72 8.99
CA VAL A 87 -22.95 -14.77 7.89
C VAL A 87 -22.98 -15.51 6.54
N PRO A 88 -23.87 -15.16 5.60
CA PRO A 88 -23.89 -15.75 4.26
C PRO A 88 -22.54 -15.55 3.55
N GLY A 89 -21.96 -16.61 3.01
CA GLY A 89 -20.63 -16.57 2.37
C GLY A 89 -19.44 -16.78 3.31
N TYR A 90 -19.68 -17.00 4.61
CA TYR A 90 -18.64 -17.34 5.60
C TYR A 90 -17.66 -18.45 5.14
N PRO A 91 -18.06 -19.53 4.43
CA PRO A 91 -17.09 -20.52 3.95
C PRO A 91 -15.95 -19.94 3.09
N ALA A 92 -16.24 -18.94 2.25
CA ALA A 92 -15.26 -18.27 1.39
C ALA A 92 -14.47 -17.18 2.14
N THR A 93 -15.06 -16.59 3.18
CA THR A 93 -14.43 -15.60 4.05
C THR A 93 -13.50 -16.24 5.08
N ARG A 94 -13.84 -17.45 5.55
CA ARG A 94 -13.10 -18.22 6.55
C ARG A 94 -11.68 -18.56 6.08
N GLU A 95 -11.53 -18.97 4.83
CA GLU A 95 -10.22 -19.23 4.23
C GLU A 95 -9.36 -17.96 4.21
N ARG A 96 -9.98 -16.79 3.96
CA ARG A 96 -9.29 -15.50 3.95
C ARG A 96 -8.90 -15.04 5.35
N VAL A 97 -9.74 -15.27 6.35
CA VAL A 97 -9.43 -14.94 7.75
C VAL A 97 -8.27 -15.79 8.27
N TYR A 98 -8.21 -17.09 7.93
CA TYR A 98 -7.05 -17.91 8.31
C TYR A 98 -5.78 -17.53 7.55
N ARG A 99 -5.91 -17.17 6.28
CA ARG A 99 -4.80 -16.64 5.50
C ARG A 99 -4.30 -15.32 6.09
N TRP A 100 -5.21 -14.47 6.55
CA TRP A 100 -4.93 -13.21 7.25
C TRP A 100 -4.22 -13.46 8.59
N VAL A 101 -4.71 -14.35 9.46
CA VAL A 101 -4.04 -14.69 10.73
C VAL A 101 -2.63 -15.29 10.50
N ALA A 102 -2.48 -16.14 9.48
CA ALA A 102 -1.19 -16.73 9.11
C ALA A 102 -0.18 -15.71 8.53
N THR A 103 -0.69 -14.65 7.89
CA THR A 103 0.11 -13.60 7.26
C THR A 103 0.48 -12.51 8.28
N ASN A 104 -0.50 -12.06 9.08
CA ASN A 104 -0.37 -10.92 10.00
C ASN A 104 0.29 -11.26 11.36
N ARG A 105 0.67 -12.53 11.61
CA ARG A 105 1.50 -12.92 12.78
C ARG A 105 2.94 -13.34 12.42
N GLY A 106 3.41 -13.01 11.22
CA GLY A 106 4.84 -12.98 10.89
C GLY A 106 5.54 -14.32 10.67
N THR A 107 4.87 -15.35 10.11
CA THR A 107 5.50 -16.68 9.91
C THR A 107 5.46 -17.26 8.49
N VAL A 108 5.43 -16.41 7.46
CA VAL A 108 5.77 -16.85 6.09
C VAL A 108 6.93 -16.03 5.55
N GLY A 109 8.14 -16.40 5.96
CA GLY A 109 9.35 -16.05 5.21
C GLY A 109 9.30 -16.65 3.80
N ARG A 110 9.73 -15.84 2.82
CA ARG A 110 10.07 -16.14 1.42
C ARG A 110 9.73 -17.55 0.92
N LEU A 111 8.81 -17.61 -0.04
CA LEU A 111 8.73 -18.72 -0.99
C LEU A 111 9.96 -18.67 -1.93
N LEU A 112 10.95 -19.53 -1.69
CA LEU A 112 11.80 -20.06 -2.76
C LEU A 112 11.21 -21.41 -3.21
N PRO A 113 11.20 -21.74 -4.51
CA PRO A 113 10.78 -23.05 -4.97
C PRO A 113 11.80 -24.12 -4.55
N CYS A 114 11.34 -25.22 -3.96
CA CYS A 114 12.17 -26.36 -3.58
C CYS A 114 12.47 -27.23 -4.80
N GLY A 115 13.76 -27.49 -5.05
CA GLY A 115 14.17 -28.68 -5.82
C GLY A 115 15.23 -28.48 -6.90
N ARG A 116 16.47 -28.14 -6.51
CA ARG A 116 17.73 -28.82 -6.88
C ARG A 116 18.92 -27.93 -6.56
N SER A 117 19.79 -28.41 -5.67
CA SER A 117 21.16 -27.94 -5.62
C SER A 117 21.85 -28.31 -6.93
N ARG A 118 22.28 -27.29 -7.68
CA ARG A 118 23.44 -27.38 -8.57
C ARG A 118 24.17 -26.05 -8.51
N THR A 119 25.45 -26.12 -8.19
CA THR A 119 26.39 -25.04 -8.49
C THR A 119 26.34 -24.83 -10.00
N VAL A 120 25.79 -23.69 -10.44
CA VAL A 120 25.86 -23.24 -11.83
C VAL A 120 26.69 -21.97 -11.83
N THR A 121 27.95 -22.10 -12.24
CA THR A 121 28.71 -20.95 -12.72
C THR A 121 28.06 -20.53 -14.03
N LEU A 122 27.28 -19.45 -14.00
CA LEU A 122 26.70 -18.89 -15.22
C LEU A 122 27.84 -18.34 -16.09
N PRO A 123 27.88 -18.64 -17.39
CA PRO A 123 28.81 -17.95 -18.28
C PRO A 123 28.41 -16.47 -18.33
N ARG A 124 29.38 -15.57 -18.14
CA ARG A 124 29.25 -14.17 -18.55
C ARG A 124 28.78 -14.17 -20.00
N ARG A 125 27.55 -13.72 -20.24
CA ARG A 125 27.07 -13.33 -21.55
C ARG A 125 26.90 -11.81 -21.57
N PRO A 126 27.19 -11.22 -22.73
CA PRO A 126 27.84 -9.93 -22.83
C PRO A 126 26.88 -8.82 -22.40
N ASP A 127 27.48 -7.76 -21.88
CA ASP A 127 26.83 -6.48 -21.64
C ASP A 127 25.93 -6.13 -22.82
N VAL A 128 24.62 -6.26 -22.61
CA VAL A 128 23.70 -5.37 -23.29
C VAL A 128 23.78 -4.08 -22.49
N HIS A 129 24.77 -3.27 -22.84
CA HIS A 129 24.69 -1.84 -22.58
C HIS A 129 23.41 -1.33 -23.27
N ASN A 130 22.29 -1.39 -22.54
CA ASN A 130 21.27 -0.37 -22.72
C ASN A 130 21.76 0.83 -21.90
N ASP A 131 22.63 1.61 -22.54
CA ASP A 131 23.25 2.81 -22.01
C ASP A 131 22.25 3.97 -21.97
N ARG A 132 21.09 3.73 -21.34
CA ARG A 132 20.15 4.77 -20.96
C ARG A 132 19.91 4.64 -19.47
N ARG A 133 20.70 5.38 -18.70
CA ARG A 133 20.41 5.68 -17.31
C ARG A 133 18.99 6.29 -17.25
N PRO A 134 18.04 5.75 -16.45
CA PRO A 134 16.66 6.26 -16.37
C PRO A 134 16.51 7.67 -15.77
N THR A 135 17.61 8.36 -15.49
CA THR A 135 17.62 9.59 -14.67
C THR A 135 17.48 10.87 -15.48
N GLU A 136 17.48 10.85 -16.82
CA GLU A 136 17.39 12.08 -17.63
C GLU A 136 15.96 12.50 -18.02
N SER A 137 14.91 11.79 -17.59
CA SER A 137 13.53 12.02 -18.07
C SER A 137 12.46 12.26 -16.98
N MET A 138 12.81 12.44 -15.71
CA MET A 138 11.83 12.82 -14.68
C MET A 138 11.34 14.25 -14.93
N GLU A 139 10.04 14.43 -15.14
CA GLU A 139 9.42 15.77 -15.13
C GLU A 139 9.20 16.22 -13.67
N TYR A 140 9.30 17.53 -13.45
CA TYR A 140 9.08 18.15 -12.14
C TYR A 140 7.89 19.11 -12.23
N VAL A 141 7.16 19.23 -11.13
CA VAL A 141 6.15 20.27 -10.92
C VAL A 141 6.79 21.35 -10.06
N THR A 142 6.74 22.60 -10.52
CA THR A 142 7.27 23.74 -9.77
C THR A 142 6.10 24.57 -9.24
N VAL A 143 6.02 24.72 -7.93
CA VAL A 143 5.01 25.56 -7.25
C VAL A 143 5.69 26.31 -6.11
N SER A 144 5.43 27.62 -5.97
CA SER A 144 6.02 28.45 -4.91
C SER A 144 7.54 28.23 -4.74
N ASP A 145 8.26 28.20 -5.87
CA ASP A 145 9.72 27.94 -5.98
C ASP A 145 10.21 26.56 -5.52
N THR A 146 9.30 25.63 -5.20
CA THR A 146 9.63 24.25 -4.85
C THR A 146 9.46 23.34 -6.07
N GLU A 147 10.51 22.60 -6.40
CA GLU A 147 10.46 21.56 -7.43
C GLU A 147 10.11 20.20 -6.81
N VAL A 148 9.02 19.60 -7.26
CA VAL A 148 8.53 18.30 -6.80
C VAL A 148 8.61 17.31 -7.96
N PRO A 149 9.24 16.12 -7.80
CA PRO A 149 9.18 15.09 -8.83
C PRO A 149 7.71 14.73 -9.13
N ALA A 150 7.33 14.79 -10.40
CA ALA A 150 5.93 14.63 -10.82
C ALA A 150 5.38 13.22 -10.55
N ILE A 151 6.24 12.25 -10.25
CA ILE A 151 5.86 10.90 -9.85
C ILE A 151 6.55 10.53 -8.55
N GLY A 152 5.74 10.15 -7.55
CA GLY A 152 6.19 9.59 -6.30
C GLY A 152 5.68 8.17 -6.06
N VAL A 153 6.13 7.57 -4.95
CA VAL A 153 5.66 6.27 -4.47
C VAL A 153 4.87 6.44 -3.19
N GLY A 154 3.61 5.99 -3.18
CA GLY A 154 2.75 6.01 -2.00
C GLY A 154 2.81 4.70 -1.21
N THR A 155 2.80 4.80 0.13
CA THR A 155 2.92 3.63 1.05
C THR A 155 1.61 3.24 1.74
N TRP A 156 0.47 3.80 1.33
CA TRP A 156 -0.84 3.48 1.92
C TRP A 156 -1.14 1.98 1.90
N GLN A 157 -1.68 1.48 3.01
CA GLN A 157 -1.99 0.05 3.27
C GLN A 157 -0.79 -0.91 3.29
N MET A 158 0.44 -0.40 3.29
CA MET A 158 1.62 -1.25 3.46
C MET A 158 1.98 -1.39 4.93
N GLU A 159 2.16 -2.62 5.40
CA GLU A 159 2.85 -2.86 6.68
C GLU A 159 4.30 -2.33 6.59
N THR A 160 4.89 -1.99 7.74
CA THR A 160 6.25 -1.40 7.86
C THR A 160 7.30 -2.10 7.00
N GLY A 161 7.37 -3.43 7.04
CA GLY A 161 8.32 -4.20 6.24
C GLY A 161 8.04 -4.17 4.73
N THR A 162 6.78 -4.04 4.33
CA THR A 162 6.38 -3.89 2.92
C THR A 162 6.70 -2.50 2.42
N ALA A 163 6.42 -1.46 3.23
CA ALA A 163 6.78 -0.06 2.92
C ALA A 163 8.29 0.08 2.72
N TYR A 164 9.09 -0.51 3.62
CA TYR A 164 10.54 -0.56 3.48
C TYR A 164 10.97 -1.11 2.11
N ASN A 165 10.51 -2.31 1.76
CA ASN A 165 10.89 -2.94 0.50
C ASN A 165 10.42 -2.14 -0.72
N ALA A 166 9.20 -1.58 -0.68
CA ALA A 166 8.64 -0.79 -1.77
C ALA A 166 9.44 0.49 -1.99
N VAL A 167 9.77 1.22 -0.93
CA VAL A 167 10.57 2.45 -1.00
C VAL A 167 12.00 2.16 -1.46
N SER A 168 12.69 1.15 -0.90
CA SER A 168 14.03 0.77 -1.37
C SER A 168 14.02 0.43 -2.86
N ASN A 169 13.03 -0.36 -3.31
CA ASN A 169 12.88 -0.69 -4.72
C ASN A 169 12.60 0.53 -5.60
N ALA A 170 11.83 1.50 -5.10
CA ALA A 170 11.51 2.73 -5.82
C ALA A 170 12.74 3.62 -5.97
N LEU A 171 13.49 3.85 -4.88
CA LEU A 171 14.73 4.64 -4.90
C LEU A 171 15.78 4.05 -5.85
N ASP A 172 15.95 2.72 -5.82
CA ASP A 172 16.79 1.96 -6.78
C ASP A 172 16.36 2.17 -8.24
N SER A 173 15.05 2.37 -8.47
CA SER A 173 14.45 2.55 -9.79
C SER A 173 14.44 4.02 -10.26
N GLY A 174 15.01 4.94 -9.46
CA GLY A 174 15.12 6.36 -9.80
C GLY A 174 14.02 7.26 -9.22
N TYR A 175 13.13 6.75 -8.36
CA TYR A 175 12.17 7.61 -7.66
C TYR A 175 12.91 8.54 -6.70
N ARG A 176 12.41 9.77 -6.57
CA ARG A 176 12.89 10.77 -5.63
C ARG A 176 11.75 11.46 -4.88
N HIS A 177 10.52 10.97 -4.98
CA HIS A 177 9.37 11.47 -4.24
C HIS A 177 8.72 10.29 -3.51
N VAL A 178 8.66 10.36 -2.18
CA VAL A 178 8.13 9.31 -1.30
C VAL A 178 7.02 9.89 -0.45
N ASP A 179 5.86 9.22 -0.42
CA ASP A 179 4.68 9.67 0.31
C ASP A 179 4.25 8.62 1.35
N THR A 180 4.17 9.05 2.60
CA THR A 180 3.69 8.27 3.75
C THR A 180 2.73 9.09 4.62
N ALA A 181 2.30 8.56 5.77
CA ALA A 181 1.49 9.27 6.76
C ALA A 181 1.53 8.58 8.13
N GLN A 182 1.28 9.33 9.20
CA GLN A 182 1.17 8.82 10.57
C GLN A 182 0.16 7.66 10.68
N ILE A 183 -1.04 7.83 10.10
CA ILE A 183 -2.11 6.82 10.17
C ILE A 183 -1.78 5.53 9.40
N TYR A 184 -0.71 5.52 8.59
CA TYR A 184 -0.28 4.30 7.90
C TYR A 184 0.57 3.41 8.81
N GLU A 185 1.07 3.95 9.94
CA GLU A 185 1.86 3.23 10.94
C GLU A 185 3.09 2.51 10.33
N ASN A 186 3.67 3.10 9.29
CA ASN A 186 4.78 2.52 8.54
C ASN A 186 5.95 3.49 8.29
N GLU A 187 5.96 4.65 8.94
CA GLU A 187 6.99 5.68 8.84
C GLU A 187 8.40 5.14 9.13
N SER A 188 8.58 4.30 10.16
CA SER A 188 9.87 3.64 10.43
C SER A 188 10.36 2.71 9.33
N GLY A 189 9.46 2.12 8.54
CA GLY A 189 9.82 1.35 7.36
C GLY A 189 10.34 2.23 6.24
N VAL A 190 9.69 3.37 6.03
CA VAL A 190 10.07 4.38 5.03
C VAL A 190 11.39 5.04 5.40
N GLY A 191 11.53 5.50 6.63
CA GLY A 191 12.74 6.13 7.16
C GLY A 191 13.96 5.25 7.01
N ARG A 192 13.85 3.98 7.43
CA ARG A 192 14.94 3.00 7.24
C ARG A 192 15.29 2.78 5.77
N ALA A 193 14.30 2.73 4.87
CA ALA A 193 14.56 2.53 3.45
C ALA A 193 15.32 3.69 2.81
N ILE A 194 15.04 4.93 3.25
CA ILE A 194 15.76 6.12 2.80
C ILE A 194 17.17 6.15 3.40
N ALA A 195 17.31 5.89 4.70
CA ALA A 195 18.62 5.91 5.37
C ALA A 195 19.61 4.86 4.85
N GLU A 196 19.11 3.72 4.36
CA GLU A 196 19.93 2.65 3.77
C GLU A 196 20.11 2.76 2.25
N ALA A 197 19.47 3.74 1.58
CA ALA A 197 19.57 3.92 0.14
C ALA A 197 20.91 4.54 -0.28
N ASP A 198 21.36 4.22 -1.49
CA ASP A 198 22.51 4.88 -2.15
C ASP A 198 22.08 6.20 -2.81
N VAL A 199 21.40 7.05 -2.02
CA VAL A 199 20.84 8.35 -2.43
C VAL A 199 20.93 9.29 -1.24
N ASP A 200 21.42 10.51 -1.47
CA ASP A 200 21.50 11.52 -0.41
C ASP A 200 20.09 11.94 0.06
N ARG A 201 19.91 12.23 1.36
CA ARG A 201 18.60 12.58 1.92
C ARG A 201 18.01 13.80 1.23
N GLU A 202 18.84 14.80 0.92
CA GLU A 202 18.47 16.03 0.22
C GLU A 202 17.97 15.81 -1.22
N ASP A 203 18.29 14.68 -1.83
CA ASP A 203 17.79 14.33 -3.17
C ASP A 203 16.39 13.66 -3.12
N VAL A 204 15.89 13.33 -1.93
CA VAL A 204 14.57 12.69 -1.73
C VAL A 204 13.56 13.70 -1.22
N PHE A 205 12.51 13.95 -2.00
CA PHE A 205 11.31 14.67 -1.58
C PHE A 205 10.42 13.75 -0.72
N LEU A 206 10.50 13.89 0.60
CA LEU A 206 9.74 13.07 1.56
C LEU A 206 8.50 13.81 2.06
N THR A 207 7.34 13.19 1.87
CA THR A 207 6.04 13.67 2.35
C THR A 207 5.52 12.79 3.48
N THR A 208 5.08 13.40 4.58
CA THR A 208 4.23 12.73 5.58
C THR A 208 2.98 13.55 5.91
N LYS A 209 2.06 12.98 6.69
CA LYS A 209 0.77 13.57 7.00
C LYS A 209 0.39 13.39 8.46
N VAL A 210 -0.03 14.50 9.06
CA VAL A 210 -0.62 14.56 10.40
C VAL A 210 -1.94 13.82 10.43
N ASN A 211 -2.11 12.93 11.41
CA ASN A 211 -3.36 12.24 11.67
C ASN A 211 -4.42 13.26 12.11
N PRO A 212 -5.60 13.30 11.46
CA PRO A 212 -6.65 14.30 11.76
C PRO A 212 -7.20 14.25 13.19
N THR A 213 -6.83 13.24 13.98
CA THR A 213 -7.14 13.18 15.42
C THR A 213 -6.38 14.23 16.23
N HIS A 214 -5.22 14.70 15.76
CA HIS A 214 -4.47 15.84 16.32
C HIS A 214 -5.11 17.14 15.82
N ARG A 215 -5.61 17.94 16.77
CA ARG A 215 -6.54 19.04 16.48
C ARG A 215 -6.13 20.38 17.08
N SER A 216 -5.27 20.36 18.09
CA SER A 216 -4.65 21.57 18.64
C SER A 216 -3.24 21.73 18.10
N VAL A 217 -2.75 22.97 18.07
CA VAL A 217 -1.38 23.34 17.71
C VAL A 217 -0.36 22.42 18.40
N GLU A 218 -0.43 22.31 19.74
CA GLU A 218 0.48 21.46 20.53
C GLU A 218 0.43 20.00 20.08
N SER A 219 -0.77 19.43 19.92
CA SER A 219 -0.92 18.02 19.54
C SER A 219 -0.40 17.72 18.12
N ILE A 220 -0.50 18.71 17.22
CA ILE A 220 0.00 18.60 15.85
C ILE A 220 1.52 18.61 15.87
N VAL A 221 2.12 19.60 16.52
CA VAL A 221 3.59 19.74 16.59
C VAL A 221 4.24 18.53 17.25
N THR A 222 3.71 18.05 18.38
CA THR A 222 4.22 16.82 19.01
C THR A 222 4.10 15.61 18.09
N SER A 223 3.00 15.47 17.34
CA SER A 223 2.89 14.35 16.39
C SER A 223 3.90 14.43 15.24
N VAL A 224 4.32 15.64 14.86
CA VAL A 224 5.35 15.82 13.83
C VAL A 224 6.72 15.44 14.38
N GLU A 225 7.03 15.80 15.64
CA GLU A 225 8.23 15.33 16.34
C GLU A 225 8.29 13.80 16.37
N ASP A 226 7.18 13.13 16.71
CA ASP A 226 7.07 11.66 16.70
C ASP A 226 7.31 11.08 15.28
N SER A 227 6.72 11.70 14.24
CA SER A 227 6.94 11.28 12.85
C SER A 227 8.41 11.42 12.43
N LEU A 228 9.10 12.50 12.81
CA LEU A 228 10.51 12.70 12.51
C LEU A 228 11.40 11.66 13.21
N GLU A 229 11.07 11.30 14.46
CA GLU A 229 11.74 10.21 15.17
C GLU A 229 11.54 8.87 14.46
N GLU A 230 10.30 8.52 14.09
CA GLU A 230 10.01 7.28 13.36
C GLU A 230 10.69 7.25 11.98
N LEU A 231 10.67 8.36 11.24
CA LEU A 231 11.34 8.49 9.95
C LEU A 231 12.88 8.54 10.07
N GLY A 232 13.43 8.80 11.26
CA GLY A 232 14.86 8.92 11.50
C GLY A 232 15.50 10.07 10.73
N THR A 233 14.82 11.21 10.61
CA THR A 233 15.30 12.40 9.89
C THR A 233 14.89 13.68 10.60
N ASP A 234 15.66 14.76 10.43
CA ASP A 234 15.39 16.02 11.11
C ASP A 234 14.28 16.84 10.44
N TYR A 235 13.90 16.51 9.20
CA TYR A 235 12.87 17.23 8.46
C TYR A 235 12.16 16.37 7.41
N VAL A 236 10.94 16.76 7.03
CA VAL A 236 10.25 16.32 5.82
C VAL A 236 10.14 17.45 4.80
N ASP A 237 10.15 17.13 3.51
CA ASP A 237 10.06 18.13 2.44
C ASP A 237 8.65 18.71 2.33
N LEU A 238 7.65 17.91 2.71
CA LEU A 238 6.25 18.30 2.73
C LEU A 238 5.49 17.65 3.90
N LEU A 239 4.81 18.48 4.69
CA LEU A 239 3.90 18.05 5.74
C LEU A 239 2.45 18.39 5.38
N LEU A 240 1.56 17.41 5.45
CA LEU A 240 0.13 17.61 5.15
C LEU A 240 -0.75 17.38 6.38
N ILE A 241 -1.88 18.07 6.47
CA ILE A 241 -3.03 17.52 7.23
C ILE A 241 -3.76 16.50 6.34
N HIS A 242 -3.92 15.26 6.82
CA HIS A 242 -4.34 14.14 5.97
C HIS A 242 -5.80 14.22 5.51
N TRP A 243 -6.70 14.69 6.38
CA TRP A 243 -8.11 14.89 6.06
C TRP A 243 -8.66 16.05 6.90
N PRO A 244 -9.66 16.79 6.40
CA PRO A 244 -10.40 17.72 7.23
C PRO A 244 -11.16 16.96 8.33
N HIS A 245 -10.94 17.35 9.59
CA HIS A 245 -11.69 16.79 10.71
C HIS A 245 -12.85 17.74 11.10
N PRO A 246 -14.10 17.25 11.25
CA PRO A 246 -15.27 18.11 11.48
C PRO A 246 -15.26 18.83 12.83
N LEU A 247 -14.52 18.31 13.81
CA LEU A 247 -14.35 18.90 15.14
C LEU A 247 -13.02 19.65 15.32
N ALA A 248 -12.21 19.79 14.26
CA ALA A 248 -11.00 20.60 14.32
C ALA A 248 -11.33 22.02 13.89
N ASP A 249 -10.78 23.02 14.58
CA ASP A 249 -10.70 24.36 14.04
C ASP A 249 -9.62 24.39 12.95
N LEU A 250 -9.96 24.90 11.78
CA LEU A 250 -8.98 24.99 10.69
C LEU A 250 -7.88 25.99 11.03
N GLU A 251 -8.18 27.05 11.79
CA GLU A 251 -7.17 28.04 12.20
C GLU A 251 -6.11 27.41 13.12
N ASP A 252 -6.53 26.59 14.10
CA ASP A 252 -5.60 25.84 14.96
C ASP A 252 -4.76 24.83 14.14
N VAL A 253 -5.39 24.15 13.17
CA VAL A 253 -4.67 23.21 12.30
C VAL A 253 -3.62 23.93 11.47
N MET A 254 -3.97 25.04 10.81
CA MET A 254 -3.01 25.80 10.01
C MET A 254 -1.93 26.42 10.88
N THR A 255 -2.26 26.91 12.08
CA THR A 255 -1.27 27.42 13.04
C THR A 255 -0.29 26.32 13.45
N GLY A 256 -0.75 25.11 13.72
CA GLY A 256 0.11 23.96 14.04
C GLY A 256 1.04 23.56 12.89
N LEU A 257 0.56 23.61 11.64
CA LEU A 257 1.39 23.36 10.47
C LEU A 257 2.44 24.46 10.25
N ASN A 258 2.08 25.74 10.44
CA ASN A 258 3.02 26.86 10.35
C ASN A 258 4.10 26.79 11.44
N GLU A 259 3.73 26.45 12.68
CA GLU A 259 4.70 26.25 13.76
C GLU A 259 5.71 25.13 13.42
N ALA A 260 5.30 24.07 12.71
CA ALA A 260 6.23 23.04 12.23
C ALA A 260 7.22 23.56 11.17
N VAL A 261 6.80 24.52 10.33
CA VAL A 261 7.69 25.23 9.40
C VAL A 261 8.67 26.12 10.17
N ASP A 262 8.18 26.90 11.14
CA ASP A 262 9.01 27.79 11.95
C ASP A 262 10.08 27.03 12.74
N ARG A 263 9.76 25.81 13.17
CA ARG A 263 10.70 24.88 13.83
C ARG A 263 11.59 24.11 12.86
N SER A 264 11.51 24.37 11.56
CA SER A 264 12.26 23.69 10.50
C SER A 264 12.04 22.17 10.44
N MET A 265 10.92 21.68 10.99
CA MET A 265 10.52 20.28 10.93
C MET A 265 10.01 19.90 9.53
N THR A 266 9.53 20.89 8.78
CA THR A 266 9.16 20.71 7.39
C THR A 266 9.55 21.91 6.54
N ARG A 267 9.88 21.67 5.28
CA ARG A 267 10.19 22.73 4.31
C ARG A 267 8.93 23.38 3.74
N ASN A 268 7.87 22.58 3.55
CA ASN A 268 6.62 23.02 2.94
C ASN A 268 5.44 22.39 3.65
N ILE A 269 4.29 23.08 3.60
CA ILE A 269 3.03 22.54 4.11
C ILE A 269 1.99 22.43 3.01
N GLY A 270 1.04 21.54 3.23
CA GLY A 270 -0.10 21.38 2.35
C GLY A 270 -1.29 20.76 3.07
N VAL A 271 -2.31 20.43 2.30
CA VAL A 271 -3.52 19.78 2.80
C VAL A 271 -3.82 18.54 1.96
N SER A 272 -4.74 17.72 2.44
CA SER A 272 -5.22 16.57 1.69
C SER A 272 -6.73 16.41 1.85
N ASN A 273 -7.39 16.15 0.72
CA ASN A 273 -8.83 15.96 0.60
C ASN A 273 -9.66 17.19 0.94
N PHE A 274 -9.15 18.37 0.57
CA PHE A 274 -9.90 19.60 0.73
C PHE A 274 -10.76 19.84 -0.51
N GLY A 275 -11.94 20.42 -0.29
CA GLY A 275 -12.68 21.05 -1.38
C GLY A 275 -12.16 22.46 -1.59
N LYS A 276 -12.43 23.04 -2.76
CA LYS A 276 -12.01 24.40 -3.15
C LYS A 276 -12.18 25.44 -2.03
N ASP A 277 -13.38 25.57 -1.46
CA ASP A 277 -13.66 26.59 -0.44
C ASP A 277 -12.83 26.41 0.84
N ARG A 278 -12.55 25.15 1.21
CA ARG A 278 -11.72 24.86 2.39
C ARG A 278 -10.24 25.07 2.10
N LEU A 279 -9.79 24.74 0.89
CA LEU A 279 -8.42 24.99 0.44
C LEU A 279 -8.15 26.50 0.38
N ASP A 280 -9.09 27.28 -0.16
CA ASP A 280 -9.03 28.75 -0.15
C ASP A 280 -8.92 29.28 1.28
N ARG A 281 -9.80 28.80 2.18
CA ARG A 281 -9.73 29.21 3.58
C ARG A 281 -8.42 28.81 4.27
N ALA A 282 -7.85 27.64 3.95
CA ALA A 282 -6.55 27.22 4.48
C ALA A 282 -5.41 28.14 4.02
N ARG A 283 -5.45 28.61 2.76
CA ARG A 283 -4.48 29.57 2.21
C ARG A 283 -4.60 30.94 2.87
N GLU A 284 -5.81 31.40 3.18
CA GLU A 284 -6.01 32.66 3.90
C GLU A 284 -5.50 32.62 5.34
N LEU A 285 -5.57 31.45 5.98
CA LEU A 285 -5.23 31.24 7.38
C LEU A 285 -3.75 30.90 7.61
N SER A 286 -3.02 30.59 6.55
CA SER A 286 -1.65 30.10 6.64
C SER A 286 -0.65 31.18 6.27
N ASP A 287 0.36 31.36 7.11
CA ASP A 287 1.46 32.29 6.83
C ASP A 287 2.39 31.74 5.74
N ALA A 288 2.69 30.43 5.78
CA ALA A 288 3.42 29.73 4.73
C ALA A 288 2.50 29.34 3.55
N PRO A 289 3.00 29.34 2.31
CA PRO A 289 2.24 28.89 1.14
C PRO A 289 1.74 27.45 1.27
N ILE A 290 0.51 27.20 0.82
CA ILE A 290 -0.04 25.85 0.70
C ILE A 290 0.45 25.25 -0.60
N LEU A 291 1.49 24.42 -0.52
CA LEU A 291 2.16 23.85 -1.69
C LEU A 291 1.24 22.94 -2.49
N THR A 292 0.40 22.14 -1.81
CA THR A 292 -0.47 21.16 -2.48
C THR A 292 -1.80 20.91 -1.78
N ASP A 293 -2.79 20.47 -2.56
CA ASP A 293 -3.89 19.64 -2.08
C ASP A 293 -3.75 18.23 -2.66
N GLN A 294 -3.51 17.24 -1.79
CA GLN A 294 -3.42 15.84 -2.18
C GLN A 294 -4.80 15.18 -2.17
N VAL A 295 -5.29 14.75 -3.34
CA VAL A 295 -6.68 14.28 -3.51
C VAL A 295 -6.78 13.05 -4.41
N LEU A 296 -7.89 12.32 -4.28
CA LEU A 296 -8.22 11.23 -5.22
C LEU A 296 -8.31 11.83 -6.62
N PHE A 297 -7.54 11.33 -7.58
CA PHE A 297 -7.57 11.91 -8.91
C PHE A 297 -7.21 10.87 -9.97
N HIS A 298 -8.17 10.58 -10.83
CA HIS A 298 -8.04 9.58 -11.89
C HIS A 298 -9.08 9.85 -13.00
N PRO A 299 -9.03 9.17 -14.15
CA PRO A 299 -9.93 9.46 -15.29
C PRO A 299 -11.44 9.44 -15.01
N TRP A 300 -11.90 8.72 -13.96
CA TRP A 300 -13.31 8.72 -13.53
C TRP A 300 -13.65 9.78 -12.48
N TRP A 301 -12.63 10.44 -11.92
CA TRP A 301 -12.72 11.48 -10.91
C TRP A 301 -11.74 12.63 -11.20
N PRO A 302 -11.94 13.40 -12.29
CA PRO A 302 -10.96 14.40 -12.74
C PRO A 302 -11.05 15.74 -12.01
N GLN A 303 -11.90 15.86 -10.98
CA GLN A 303 -12.00 17.02 -10.08
C GLN A 303 -11.85 18.41 -10.74
N ARG A 304 -12.51 18.64 -11.88
CA ARG A 304 -12.22 19.78 -12.78
C ARG A 304 -12.22 21.14 -12.10
N GLU A 305 -13.16 21.39 -11.19
CA GLU A 305 -13.25 22.66 -10.47
C GLU A 305 -12.07 22.86 -9.51
N LEU A 306 -11.72 21.83 -8.73
CA LEU A 306 -10.58 21.87 -7.83
C LEU A 306 -9.27 21.99 -8.61
N LEU A 307 -9.11 21.23 -9.70
CA LEU A 307 -7.92 21.30 -10.55
C LEU A 307 -7.71 22.71 -11.13
N SER A 308 -8.76 23.32 -11.69
CA SER A 308 -8.69 24.69 -12.21
C SER A 308 -8.33 25.66 -11.09
N TYR A 309 -8.97 25.53 -9.93
CA TYR A 309 -8.67 26.38 -8.79
C TYR A 309 -7.19 26.26 -8.36
N CYS A 310 -6.65 25.04 -8.28
CA CYS A 310 -5.24 24.82 -7.94
C CYS A 310 -4.29 25.47 -8.96
N GLN A 311 -4.57 25.31 -10.26
CA GLN A 311 -3.79 25.92 -11.34
C GLN A 311 -3.83 27.45 -11.29
N ASP A 312 -5.01 28.04 -11.08
CA ASP A 312 -5.20 29.48 -11.01
C ASP A 312 -4.53 30.14 -9.79
N ASN A 313 -4.18 29.35 -8.77
CA ASN A 313 -3.72 29.82 -7.47
C ASN A 313 -2.30 29.39 -7.09
N ASP A 314 -1.54 28.85 -8.06
CA ASP A 314 -0.21 28.27 -7.84
C ASP A 314 -0.21 27.26 -6.68
N VAL A 315 -1.09 26.26 -6.77
CA VAL A 315 -1.16 25.12 -5.85
C VAL A 315 -1.01 23.85 -6.66
N MET A 316 -0.12 22.95 -6.24
CA MET A 316 0.02 21.64 -6.86
C MET A 316 -1.18 20.75 -6.48
N LEU A 317 -1.73 20.00 -7.42
CA LEU A 317 -2.61 18.88 -7.09
C LEU A 317 -1.79 17.60 -7.04
N THR A 318 -1.73 16.95 -5.87
CA THR A 318 -1.09 15.63 -5.76
C THR A 318 -2.14 14.54 -5.92
N ALA A 319 -2.08 13.83 -7.04
CA ALA A 319 -3.04 12.80 -7.42
C ALA A 319 -2.71 11.45 -6.76
N TYR A 320 -3.50 11.04 -5.76
CA TYR A 320 -3.46 9.68 -5.24
C TYR A 320 -4.45 8.76 -5.94
N SER A 321 -4.15 7.45 -5.90
CA SER A 321 -4.88 6.38 -6.59
C SER A 321 -5.17 6.67 -8.08
N PRO A 322 -4.15 7.05 -8.89
CA PRO A 322 -4.34 7.36 -10.32
C PRO A 322 -4.92 6.19 -11.14
N LEU A 323 -4.78 4.95 -10.64
CA LEU A 323 -5.31 3.73 -11.24
C LEU A 323 -6.68 3.30 -10.68
N ALA A 324 -7.36 4.19 -9.93
CA ALA A 324 -8.64 3.91 -9.28
C ALA A 324 -8.62 2.60 -8.46
N ASN A 325 -7.63 2.47 -7.56
CA ASN A 325 -7.38 1.25 -6.77
C ASN A 325 -7.31 -0.03 -7.62
N GLY A 326 -6.65 0.06 -8.78
CA GLY A 326 -6.47 -1.05 -9.72
C GLY A 326 -7.62 -1.26 -10.71
N ALA A 327 -8.75 -0.57 -10.55
CA ALA A 327 -9.91 -0.74 -11.43
C ALA A 327 -9.65 -0.31 -12.89
N LEU A 328 -8.63 0.51 -13.14
CA LEU A 328 -8.21 0.92 -14.48
C LEU A 328 -7.20 -0.01 -15.16
N ILE A 329 -6.64 -1.00 -14.46
CA ILE A 329 -5.61 -1.90 -15.02
C ILE A 329 -6.15 -2.69 -16.22
N GLY A 330 -7.42 -3.10 -16.17
CA GLY A 330 -8.09 -3.86 -17.23
C GLY A 330 -8.94 -3.00 -18.19
N ASP A 331 -8.74 -1.68 -18.24
CA ASP A 331 -9.55 -0.82 -19.10
C ASP A 331 -9.10 -0.92 -20.57
N GLU A 332 -9.98 -1.42 -21.44
CA GLU A 332 -9.69 -1.65 -22.86
C GLU A 332 -9.33 -0.37 -23.61
N LEU A 333 -9.89 0.79 -23.25
CA LEU A 333 -9.53 2.05 -23.90
C LEU A 333 -8.08 2.41 -23.57
N LEU A 334 -7.68 2.26 -22.30
CA LEU A 334 -6.32 2.54 -21.88
C LEU A 334 -5.32 1.58 -22.51
N ALA A 335 -5.64 0.29 -22.59
CA ALA A 335 -4.80 -0.71 -23.25
C ALA A 335 -4.61 -0.39 -24.75
N ASN A 336 -5.70 -0.13 -25.48
CA ASN A 336 -5.64 0.20 -26.90
C ASN A 336 -4.86 1.50 -27.18
N LEU A 337 -4.95 2.50 -26.29
CA LEU A 337 -4.13 3.70 -26.39
C LEU A 337 -2.66 3.39 -26.09
N GLY A 338 -2.39 2.59 -25.06
CA GLY A 338 -1.05 2.15 -24.68
C GLY A 338 -0.32 1.46 -25.85
N ASP A 339 -1.01 0.57 -26.57
CA ASP A 339 -0.45 -0.14 -27.73
C ASP A 339 0.11 0.82 -28.81
N ARG A 340 -0.52 1.99 -28.98
CA ARG A 340 -0.05 3.00 -29.94
C ARG A 340 1.29 3.62 -29.55
N TYR A 341 1.60 3.65 -28.26
CA TYR A 341 2.82 4.24 -27.71
C TYR A 341 3.83 3.18 -27.27
N GLY A 342 3.50 1.89 -27.37
CA GLY A 342 4.30 0.81 -26.78
C GLY A 342 4.30 0.85 -25.24
N LYS A 343 3.20 1.28 -24.64
CA LYS A 343 3.02 1.49 -23.20
C LYS A 343 1.84 0.68 -22.66
N THR A 344 1.79 0.48 -21.35
CA THR A 344 0.70 -0.24 -20.69
C THR A 344 -0.49 0.68 -20.41
N GLY A 345 -1.68 0.10 -20.18
CA GLY A 345 -2.86 0.87 -19.75
C GLY A 345 -2.62 1.70 -18.48
N PRO A 346 -1.97 1.16 -17.42
CA PRO A 346 -1.54 1.94 -16.26
C PRO A 346 -0.65 3.13 -16.60
N GLN A 347 0.34 2.97 -17.50
CA GLN A 347 1.18 4.09 -17.96
C GLN A 347 0.37 5.19 -18.63
N VAL A 348 -0.65 4.84 -19.42
CA VAL A 348 -1.58 5.82 -20.01
C VAL A 348 -2.39 6.57 -18.95
N ALA A 349 -2.88 5.90 -17.90
CA ALA A 349 -3.60 6.56 -16.80
C ALA A 349 -2.70 7.48 -15.97
N ILE A 350 -1.46 7.06 -15.71
CA ILE A 350 -0.46 7.89 -15.00
C ILE A 350 -0.09 9.09 -15.87
N ARG A 351 0.18 8.89 -17.16
CA ARG A 351 0.50 9.98 -18.10
C ARG A 351 -0.67 10.94 -18.30
N TRP A 352 -1.90 10.44 -18.27
CA TRP A 352 -3.09 11.28 -18.25
C TRP A 352 -3.09 12.25 -17.05
N ALA A 353 -2.70 11.76 -15.86
CA ALA A 353 -2.61 12.59 -14.66
C ALA A 353 -1.46 13.61 -14.77
N THR A 354 -0.25 13.16 -15.09
CA THR A 354 0.95 14.04 -15.13
C THR A 354 0.97 15.02 -16.31
N GLN A 355 0.13 14.82 -17.32
CA GLN A 355 -0.02 15.81 -18.41
C GLN A 355 -0.87 17.02 -18.04
N HIS A 356 -1.58 16.97 -16.92
CA HIS A 356 -2.19 18.18 -16.38
C HIS A 356 -1.11 19.09 -15.82
N GLU A 357 -1.21 20.38 -16.11
CA GLU A 357 -0.38 21.39 -15.46
C GLU A 357 -0.58 21.34 -13.94
N ASN A 358 0.53 21.48 -13.20
CA ASN A 358 0.58 21.48 -11.75
C ASN A 358 0.04 20.19 -11.08
N VAL A 359 0.19 19.03 -11.74
CA VAL A 359 -0.22 17.74 -11.18
C VAL A 359 0.98 16.80 -11.01
N ALA A 360 1.26 16.43 -9.75
CA ALA A 360 2.09 15.28 -9.41
C ALA A 360 1.20 14.07 -9.10
N THR A 361 1.72 12.85 -9.20
CA THR A 361 0.95 11.64 -8.88
C THR A 361 1.75 10.63 -8.08
N ILE A 362 1.08 9.92 -7.17
CA ILE A 362 1.70 8.96 -6.26
C ILE A 362 1.07 7.57 -6.43
N PRO A 363 1.35 6.86 -7.56
CA PRO A 363 0.93 5.49 -7.71
C PRO A 363 1.55 4.58 -6.64
N MET A 364 0.81 3.56 -6.24
CA MET A 364 1.27 2.57 -5.28
C MET A 364 1.66 1.27 -6.00
N SER A 365 2.82 0.70 -5.64
CA SER A 365 3.27 -0.61 -6.09
C SER A 365 4.31 -1.20 -5.14
N THR A 366 4.26 -2.52 -4.95
CA THR A 366 5.32 -3.30 -4.29
C THR A 366 6.20 -4.08 -5.28
N SER A 367 5.82 -4.10 -6.56
CA SER A 367 6.51 -4.81 -7.64
C SER A 367 7.55 -3.91 -8.29
N ARG A 368 8.81 -4.36 -8.38
CA ARG A 368 9.89 -3.66 -9.09
C ARG A 368 9.54 -3.36 -10.55
N ASN A 369 8.89 -4.31 -11.24
CA ASN A 369 8.51 -4.12 -12.64
C ASN A 369 7.47 -3.00 -12.78
N HIS A 370 6.43 -3.01 -11.96
CA HIS A 370 5.41 -1.96 -12.01
C HIS A 370 5.98 -0.60 -11.57
N LEU A 371 6.92 -0.55 -10.62
CA LEU A 371 7.60 0.70 -10.26
C LEU A 371 8.37 1.27 -11.46
N ALA A 372 9.12 0.43 -12.18
CA ALA A 372 9.83 0.83 -13.39
C ALA A 372 8.89 1.26 -14.52
N GLU A 373 7.75 0.58 -14.71
CA GLU A 373 6.74 1.00 -15.68
C GLU A 373 6.09 2.33 -15.30
N ASN A 374 5.75 2.51 -14.02
CA ASN A 374 5.05 3.69 -13.52
C ASN A 374 5.86 4.98 -13.68
N ILE A 375 7.20 4.92 -13.60
CA ILE A 375 8.08 6.08 -13.78
C ILE A 375 8.40 6.36 -15.26
N ASP A 376 8.28 5.34 -16.12
CA ASP A 376 8.57 5.39 -17.56
C ASP A 376 7.37 5.90 -18.38
N VAL A 377 6.90 7.11 -18.06
CA VAL A 377 5.70 7.70 -18.69
C VAL A 377 5.95 9.03 -19.42
N PHE A 378 7.17 9.56 -19.34
CA PHE A 378 7.49 10.88 -19.87
C PHE A 378 8.01 10.88 -21.31
N ASP A 379 8.31 9.70 -21.87
CA ASP A 379 8.76 9.53 -23.25
C ASP A 379 7.62 9.54 -24.29
N PHE A 380 6.37 9.68 -23.85
CA PHE A 380 5.20 9.81 -24.71
C PHE A 380 4.25 10.92 -24.24
N LYS A 381 3.33 11.31 -25.12
CA LYS A 381 2.30 12.32 -24.83
C LYS A 381 0.98 11.93 -25.51
N LEU A 382 -0.07 11.87 -24.72
CA LEU A 382 -1.45 11.80 -25.19
C LEU A 382 -1.79 13.09 -25.92
N THR A 383 -2.38 12.95 -27.11
CA THR A 383 -2.99 14.10 -27.79
C THR A 383 -4.15 14.64 -26.95
N ARG A 384 -4.56 15.88 -27.22
CA ARG A 384 -5.72 16.48 -26.55
C ARG A 384 -6.98 15.60 -26.69
N GLU A 385 -7.22 15.07 -27.88
CA GLU A 385 -8.36 14.19 -28.14
C GLU A 385 -8.28 12.90 -27.31
N GLU A 386 -7.11 12.30 -27.17
CA GLU A 386 -6.95 11.09 -26.35
C GLU A 386 -7.09 11.38 -24.87
N HIS A 387 -6.52 12.49 -24.40
CA HIS A 387 -6.66 12.95 -23.02
C HIS A 387 -8.14 13.19 -22.67
N ASP A 388 -8.88 13.87 -23.56
CA ASP A 388 -10.32 14.08 -23.43
C ASP A 388 -11.10 12.75 -23.45
N ARG A 389 -10.73 11.81 -24.32
CA ARG A 389 -11.35 10.47 -24.41
C ARG A 389 -11.09 9.62 -23.17
N VAL A 390 -9.92 9.72 -22.55
CA VAL A 390 -9.59 9.02 -21.31
C VAL A 390 -10.43 9.58 -20.15
N THR A 391 -10.62 10.91 -20.12
CA THR A 391 -11.42 11.63 -19.11
C THR A 391 -12.90 11.24 -19.19
N ARG A 392 -13.31 10.29 -18.35
CA ARG A 392 -14.66 9.68 -18.35
C ARG A 392 -15.27 9.73 -16.94
N PRO A 393 -15.72 10.91 -16.46
CA PRO A 393 -16.24 11.07 -15.11
C PRO A 393 -17.34 10.06 -14.76
N SER A 394 -17.23 9.40 -13.61
CA SER A 394 -18.21 8.43 -13.16
C SER A 394 -18.15 8.20 -11.63
N TYR A 395 -19.02 8.89 -10.89
CA TYR A 395 -19.22 8.72 -9.43
C TYR A 395 -19.42 7.26 -9.02
N ALA A 396 -20.22 6.50 -9.77
CA ALA A 396 -20.52 5.10 -9.45
C ALA A 396 -19.26 4.21 -9.51
N ARG A 397 -18.51 4.28 -10.62
CA ARG A 397 -17.24 3.54 -10.77
C ARG A 397 -16.21 3.95 -9.71
N THR A 398 -16.07 5.25 -9.43
CA THR A 398 -15.19 5.76 -8.38
C THR A 398 -15.59 5.20 -7.01
N GLY A 399 -16.87 5.25 -6.64
CA GLY A 399 -17.35 4.72 -5.36
C GLY A 399 -17.12 3.21 -5.21
N ILE A 400 -17.36 2.43 -6.28
CA ILE A 400 -17.08 0.99 -6.30
C ILE A 400 -15.58 0.71 -6.15
N ALA A 401 -14.73 1.45 -6.85
CA ALA A 401 -13.28 1.31 -6.78
C ALA A 401 -12.72 1.66 -5.38
N LEU A 402 -13.23 2.72 -4.75
CA LEU A 402 -12.89 3.08 -3.37
C LEU A 402 -13.29 1.99 -2.38
N ALA A 403 -14.54 1.49 -2.47
CA ALA A 403 -15.02 0.43 -1.60
C ALA A 403 -14.18 -0.85 -1.73
N ARG A 404 -13.81 -1.24 -2.95
CA ARG A 404 -12.94 -2.39 -3.21
C ARG A 404 -11.53 -2.21 -2.62
N GLY A 405 -10.92 -1.04 -2.82
CA GLY A 405 -9.61 -0.72 -2.26
C GLY A 405 -9.59 -0.76 -0.72
N MET A 406 -10.66 -0.28 -0.06
CA MET A 406 -10.76 -0.37 1.41
C MET A 406 -10.89 -1.80 1.93
N ILE A 407 -11.42 -2.73 1.12
CA ILE A 407 -11.63 -4.14 1.51
C ILE A 407 -10.45 -5.02 1.04
N GLY A 408 -9.51 -4.48 0.26
CA GLY A 408 -8.36 -5.22 -0.29
C GLY A 408 -8.76 -6.26 -1.34
N VAL A 409 -9.78 -5.98 -2.16
CA VAL A 409 -10.36 -6.89 -3.18
C VAL A 409 -10.27 -6.32 -4.58
#